data_AF-A0A3Q8UNW1-F1
#
_entry.id   AF-A0A3Q8UNW1-F1
#
_cell.length_a   1.000
_cell.length_b   1.000
_cell.length_c   1.000
_cell.angle_alpha   90.00
_cell.angle_beta   90.00
_cell.angle_gamma   90.00
#
_symmetry.space_group_name_H-M   'P 1'
#
loop_
_entity.id
_entity.type
_entity.pdbx_description
1 polymer ?
#
loop_
_entity_poly.entity_id
_entity_poly.type
_entity_poly.pdbx_seq_one_letter_code
_entity_poly.pdbx_strand_id
1 'polypeptide(L)' 'MDRSDLADVHWYKSSYSDGQRDCIEVAVADGVVAARDSKDPSGPVLTFAPDAWRAFVASVRGGEYGR' A
#
# COMPACT_ATOMS: atom_id res chain seq x y z
N MET A 1 -3.76 10.88 11.49
CA MET A 1 -3.41 9.46 11.51
C MET A 1 -2.06 9.32 12.19
N ASP A 2 -2.07 8.86 13.42
CA ASP A 2 -0.86 8.35 14.06
C ASP A 2 -0.60 6.93 13.57
N ARG A 3 0.64 6.44 13.69
CA ARG A 3 1.01 5.07 13.31
C ARG A 3 0.20 4.02 14.07
N SER A 4 -0.25 4.34 15.28
CA SER A 4 -1.12 3.48 16.09
C SER A 4 -2.49 3.29 15.44
N ASP A 5 -3.05 4.31 14.77
CA ASP A 5 -4.31 4.18 14.03
C ASP A 5 -4.16 3.21 12.85
N LEU A 6 -2.97 3.08 12.28
CA LEU A 6 -2.64 2.16 11.18
C LEU A 6 -2.28 0.74 11.65
N ALA A 7 -2.19 0.51 12.96
CA ALA A 7 -2.01 -0.82 13.52
C ALA A 7 -3.34 -1.60 13.60
N ASP A 8 -4.46 -0.88 13.78
CA ASP A 8 -5.81 -1.45 13.92
C ASP A 8 -6.55 -1.68 12.59
N VAL A 9 -5.94 -1.29 11.46
CA VAL A 9 -6.57 -1.41 10.14
C VAL A 9 -6.30 -2.77 9.51
N HIS A 10 -7.24 -3.23 8.68
CA HIS A 10 -7.08 -4.49 7.97
C HIS A 10 -6.12 -4.33 6.79
N TRP A 11 -4.97 -5.00 6.88
CA TRP A 11 -3.93 -5.00 5.85
C TRP A 11 -4.13 -6.14 4.85
N TYR A 12 -4.16 -5.79 3.56
CA TYR A 12 -4.22 -6.72 2.44
C TYR A 12 -2.83 -6.92 1.85
N LYS A 13 -2.34 -8.15 1.87
CA LYS A 13 -1.05 -8.52 1.26
C LYS A 13 -1.25 -8.90 -0.21
N SER A 14 -0.32 -8.48 -1.07
CA SER A 14 -0.34 -8.84 -2.50
C SER A 14 -0.21 -10.35 -2.70
N SER A 15 -0.94 -10.91 -3.67
CA SER A 15 -0.83 -12.35 -4.02
C SER A 15 0.48 -12.71 -4.75
N TYR A 16 1.29 -11.71 -5.14
CA TYR A 16 2.63 -11.92 -5.72
C TYR A 16 3.74 -12.11 -4.66
N SER A 17 3.36 -12.17 -3.39
CA SER A 17 4.22 -12.23 -2.21
C SER A 17 4.74 -13.62 -1.84
N ASP A 18 5.04 -14.48 -2.82
CA ASP A 18 5.56 -15.83 -2.54
C ASP A 18 7.07 -15.84 -2.26
N GLY A 19 7.45 -16.47 -1.15
CA GLY A 19 8.79 -16.96 -0.81
C GLY A 19 9.85 -15.91 -0.42
N GLN A 20 9.99 -14.81 -1.16
CA GLN A 20 11.11 -13.85 -1.00
C GLN A 20 10.94 -12.50 -1.72
N ARG A 21 9.88 -12.30 -2.51
CA ARG A 21 9.71 -11.11 -3.37
C ARG A 21 9.33 -9.87 -2.56
N ASP A 22 9.49 -8.69 -3.14
CA ASP A 22 9.21 -7.39 -2.51
C ASP A 22 7.71 -7.19 -2.27
N CYS A 23 7.26 -7.65 -1.10
CA CYS A 23 5.87 -7.72 -0.72
C CYS A 23 5.38 -6.36 -0.21
N ILE A 24 4.29 -5.85 -0.79
CA ILE A 24 3.60 -4.66 -0.29
C ILE A 24 2.28 -5.09 0.38
N GLU A 25 1.96 -4.47 1.51
CA GLU A 25 0.63 -4.52 2.12
C GLU A 25 -0.08 -3.19 1.94
N VAL A 26 -1.39 -3.23 1.73
CA VAL A 26 -2.23 -2.04 1.57
C VAL A 26 -3.39 -2.11 2.55
N ALA A 27 -3.71 -1.00 3.20
CA ALA A 27 -4.89 -0.87 4.04
C ALA A 27 -5.73 0.34 3.60
N VAL A 28 -7.04 0.24 3.77
CA VAL A 28 -7.98 1.33 3.53
C VAL A 28 -8.67 1.64 4.86
N ALA A 29 -8.53 2.86 5.34
CA ALA A 29 -9.12 3.31 6.61
C ALA A 29 -9.37 4.81 6.57
N ASP A 30 -10.47 5.27 7.19
CA ASP A 30 -10.85 6.68 7.36
C ASP A 30 -10.48 7.60 6.19
N GLY A 31 -10.85 7.20 4.97
CA GLY A 31 -10.67 8.02 3.77
C GLY A 31 -9.22 8.16 3.32
N VAL A 32 -8.31 7.30 3.75
CA VAL A 32 -6.93 7.19 3.23
C VAL A 32 -6.62 5.77 2.78
N VAL A 33 -5.68 5.66 1.86
CA VAL A 33 -5.05 4.40 1.48
C VAL A 33 -3.63 4.40 2.00
N ALA A 34 -3.28 3.41 2.79
CA ALA A 34 -1.95 3.23 3.37
C ALA A 34 -1.24 2.08 2.66
N ALA A 35 0.04 2.24 2.35
CA ALA A 35 0.89 1.20 1.78
C ALA A 35 2.19 1.07 2.58
N ARG A 36 2.61 -0.16 2.86
CA ARG A 36 3.87 -0.44 3.55
C ARG A 36 4.57 -1.65 2.97
N ASP A 37 5.86 -1.75 3.27
CA ASP A 37 6.63 -2.95 2.99
C ASP A 37 6.24 -4.06 3.99
N SER A 38 5.96 -5.26 3.48
CA SER A 38 5.54 -6.38 4.34
C SER A 38 6.70 -6.98 5.14
N LYS A 39 7.95 -6.77 4.68
CA LYS A 39 9.17 -7.28 5.33
C LYS A 39 9.58 -6.37 6.49
N ASP A 40 9.24 -5.08 6.40
CA ASP A 40 9.38 -4.10 7.47
C ASP A 40 8.01 -3.48 7.86
N PRO A 41 7.13 -4.24 8.55
CA PRO A 41 5.82 -3.73 8.98
C PRO A 41 5.93 -2.60 10.02
N SER A 42 7.11 -2.48 10.62
CA SER A 42 7.49 -1.40 11.54
C SER A 42 8.17 -0.24 10.82
N GLY A 43 8.19 -0.23 9.50
CA GLY A 43 8.85 0.78 8.68
C GLY A 43 7.97 2.00 8.46
N PRO A 44 8.39 2.90 7.55
CA PRO A 44 7.57 4.01 7.12
C PRO A 44 6.32 3.51 6.36
N VAL A 45 5.18 4.14 6.63
CA VAL A 45 3.92 3.91 5.91
C VAL A 45 3.66 5.09 4.98
N LEU A 46 3.45 4.80 3.70
CA LEU A 46 3.02 5.80 2.72
C LEU A 46 1.51 5.92 2.78
N THR A 47 0.99 7.15 2.80
CA THR A 47 -0.45 7.42 2.82
C THR A 47 -0.87 8.24 1.61
N PHE A 48 -2.03 7.90 1.05
CA PHE A 48 -2.56 8.48 -0.16
C PHE A 48 -4.03 8.86 0.04
N ALA A 49 -4.46 9.93 -0.62
CA ALA A 49 -5.89 10.16 -0.84
C ALA A 49 -6.45 9.05 -1.74
N PRO A 50 -7.72 8.62 -1.58
CA PRO A 50 -8.30 7.51 -2.34
C PRO A 50 -8.28 7.75 -3.86
N ASP A 51 -8.54 8.98 -4.30
CA ASP A 51 -8.51 9.32 -5.72
C ASP A 51 -7.08 9.31 -6.29
N ALA A 52 -6.09 9.75 -5.51
CA ALA A 52 -4.69 9.68 -5.90
C ALA A 52 -4.23 8.21 -6.03
N TRP A 53 -4.64 7.35 -5.09
CA TRP A 53 -4.35 5.92 -5.16
C TRP A 53 -4.97 5.27 -6.41
N ARG A 54 -6.23 5.59 -6.73
CA ARG A 54 -6.91 5.09 -7.94
C ARG A 54 -6.19 5.53 -9.21
N ALA A 55 -5.81 6.81 -9.30
CA ALA A 55 -5.06 7.34 -10.44
C ALA A 55 -3.71 6.63 -10.59
N PHE A 56 -2.96 6.48 -9.50
CA PHE A 56 -1.69 5.76 -9.49
C PHE A 56 -1.83 4.32 -10.02
N VAL A 57 -2.80 3.55 -9.50
CA VAL A 57 -3.04 2.17 -9.93
C VAL A 57 -3.44 2.12 -11.41
N ALA A 58 -4.26 3.06 -11.88
CA ALA A 58 -4.62 3.15 -13.30
C ALA A 58 -3.39 3.40 -14.18
N SER A 59 -2.51 4.32 -13.79
CA SER A 59 -1.28 4.62 -14.52
C SER A 59 -0.27 3.47 -14.53
N VAL A 60 -0.12 2.76 -13.41
CA VAL A 60 0.71 1.53 -13.35
C VAL A 60 0.16 0.47 -14.30
N ARG A 61 -1.16 0.24 -14.31
CA ARG A 61 -1.79 -0.72 -15.23
C ARG A 61 -1.68 -0.29 -16.70
N GLY A 62 -1.68 1.01 -16.97
CA GLY A 62 -1.48 1.60 -18.29
C GLY A 62 -0.04 1.50 -18.80
N GLY A 63 0.91 1.07 -17.96
CA GLY A 63 2.32 0.96 -18.32
C GLY A 63 3.06 2.30 -18.34
N GLU A 64 2.48 3.37 -17.78
CA GLU A 64 3.03 4.74 -17.84
C GLU A 64 4.37 4.87 -17.07
N TYR A 65 4.63 3.95 -16.14
CA TYR A 65 5.86 3.92 -15.33
C TYR A 65 6.86 2.82 -15.75
N GLY A 66 6.62 2.11 -16.86
CA GLY A 66 7.43 0.97 -17.30
C GLY A 66 8.68 1.33 -18.13
N ARG A 67 9.40 2.41 -17.80
CA ARG A 67 10.62 2.82 -18.49
C ARG A 67 11.88 2.30 -17.80
#